data_AF-A0A0G0HH27-F1
#
_entry.id   AF-A0A0G0HH27-F1
#
_cell.length_a   1.000
_cell.length_b   1.000
_cell.length_c   1.000
_cell.angle_alpha   90.00
_cell.angle_beta   90.00
_cell.angle_gamma   90.00
#
_symmetry.space_group_name_H-M   'P 1'
#
loop_
_entity.id
_entity.type
_entity.pdbx_description
1 polymer ?
#
loop_
_entity_poly.entity_id
_entity_poly.type
_entity_poly.pdbx_seq_one_letter_code
_entity_poly.pdbx_strand_id
1 'polypeptide(L)'
;MNIPKSLIIITPLSKILAGVLFITLPFLGFYLGMEYEKAKDQGKEPSYKNLEQIKSEIGRCVQSSDCIVVDYKDCCASKKAINKEYRNIYYQYPQLQGLSKERQDICTRIECDDATRDLNASKCEDNLCILIKSSDPDAPSESVNQVSGSDLAD
;
A
#
# COMPACT_ATOMS: atom_id res chain seq x y z
N MET A 1 49.81 -62.41 1.79
CA MET A 1 48.44 -61.86 1.96
C MET A 1 48.01 -61.23 0.65
N ASN A 2 46.97 -61.76 0.00
CA ASN A 2 46.40 -61.22 -1.25
C ASN A 2 45.29 -60.23 -0.89
N ILE A 3 45.53 -58.94 -1.10
CA ILE A 3 44.52 -57.90 -0.88
C ILE A 3 43.74 -57.73 -2.19
N PRO A 4 42.40 -57.90 -2.19
CA PRO A 4 41.59 -57.86 -3.40
C PRO A 4 41.57 -56.45 -4.02
N LYS A 5 41.82 -56.37 -5.33
CA LYS A 5 41.96 -55.12 -6.12
C LYS A 5 40.66 -54.28 -6.22
N SER A 6 39.54 -54.75 -5.69
CA SER A 6 38.24 -54.09 -5.77
C SER A 6 38.12 -52.83 -4.91
N LEU A 7 38.91 -52.69 -3.83
CA LEU A 7 38.86 -51.51 -2.96
C LEU A 7 39.56 -50.26 -3.52
N ILE A 8 40.26 -50.37 -4.66
CA ILE A 8 41.02 -49.25 -5.26
C ILE A 8 40.17 -48.46 -6.29
N ILE A 9 39.03 -49.01 -6.74
CA ILE A 9 38.19 -48.38 -7.77
C ILE A 9 37.18 -47.36 -7.20
N ILE A 10 36.91 -47.41 -5.90
CA ILE A 10 35.93 -46.56 -5.22
C ILE A 10 36.49 -45.16 -4.89
N THR A 11 37.81 -45.04 -4.77
CA THR A 11 38.52 -43.80 -4.46
C THR A 11 38.55 -42.76 -5.60
N PRO A 12 38.77 -43.11 -6.89
CA PRO A 12 38.75 -42.12 -7.96
C PRO A 12 37.34 -41.58 -8.25
N LEU A 13 36.32 -42.43 -8.17
CA LEU A 13 34.94 -42.03 -8.47
C LEU A 13 34.41 -41.01 -7.44
N SER A 14 34.72 -41.22 -6.16
CA SER A 14 34.36 -40.29 -5.08
C SER A 14 35.02 -38.90 -5.26
N LYS A 15 36.27 -38.85 -5.73
CA LYS A 15 36.98 -37.58 -6.00
C LYS A 15 36.33 -36.78 -7.14
N ILE A 16 35.93 -37.47 -8.21
CA ILE A 16 35.27 -36.81 -9.35
C ILE A 16 33.90 -36.28 -8.91
N LEU A 17 33.12 -37.08 -8.18
CA LEU A 17 31.81 -36.66 -7.68
C LEU A 17 31.92 -35.44 -6.75
N ALA A 18 32.88 -35.46 -5.81
CA ALA A 18 33.13 -34.35 -4.92
C ALA A 18 33.53 -33.08 -5.68
N GLY A 19 34.36 -33.20 -6.73
CA GLY A 19 34.73 -32.08 -7.60
C GLY A 19 33.53 -31.47 -8.32
N VAL A 20 32.63 -32.30 -8.86
CA VAL A 20 31.41 -31.83 -9.52
C VAL A 20 30.50 -31.11 -8.53
N LEU A 21 30.26 -31.70 -7.35
CA LEU A 21 29.45 -31.06 -6.30
C LEU A 21 30.04 -29.73 -5.85
N PHE A 22 31.35 -29.66 -5.65
CA PHE A 22 32.02 -28.43 -5.21
C PHE A 22 31.92 -27.31 -6.24
N ILE A 23 31.90 -27.65 -7.53
CA ILE A 23 31.70 -26.69 -8.60
C ILE A 23 30.22 -26.30 -8.71
N THR A 24 29.27 -27.22 -8.64
CA THR A 24 27.84 -26.88 -8.91
C THR A 24 27.11 -26.23 -7.73
N LEU A 25 27.43 -26.62 -6.49
CA LEU A 25 26.81 -26.07 -5.28
C LEU A 25 26.84 -24.52 -5.19
N PRO A 26 27.98 -23.83 -5.40
CA PRO A 26 28.02 -22.38 -5.29
C PRO A 26 27.14 -21.68 -6.35
N PHE A 27 27.10 -22.18 -7.60
CA PHE A 27 26.25 -21.58 -8.63
C PHE A 27 24.77 -21.81 -8.36
N LEU A 28 24.40 -23.02 -7.90
CA LEU A 28 23.02 -23.32 -7.57
C LEU A 28 22.54 -22.52 -6.35
N GLY A 29 23.40 -22.38 -5.33
CA GLY A 29 23.14 -21.55 -4.16
C GLY A 29 22.98 -20.07 -4.54
N PHE A 30 23.82 -19.54 -5.43
CA PHE A 30 23.70 -18.18 -5.92
C PHE A 30 22.41 -17.96 -6.73
N TYR A 31 22.06 -18.90 -7.61
CA TYR A 31 20.82 -18.86 -8.39
C TYR A 31 19.57 -18.81 -7.49
N LEU A 32 19.51 -19.71 -6.50
CA LEU A 32 18.43 -19.73 -5.52
C LEU A 32 18.40 -18.45 -4.65
N GLY A 33 19.57 -17.90 -4.32
CA GLY A 33 19.69 -16.65 -3.56
C GLY A 33 19.07 -15.44 -4.28
N MET A 34 19.34 -15.29 -5.59
CA MET A 34 18.77 -14.20 -6.38
C MET A 34 17.24 -14.27 -6.48
N GLU A 35 16.67 -15.47 -6.64
CA GLU A 35 15.22 -15.65 -6.67
C GLU A 35 14.58 -15.34 -5.30
N TYR A 36 15.25 -15.69 -4.20
CA TYR A 36 14.77 -15.39 -2.85
C TYR A 36 14.73 -13.90 -2.53
N GLU A 37 15.68 -13.10 -3.03
CA GLU A 37 15.66 -11.65 -2.88
C GLU A 37 14.49 -11.01 -3.66
N LYS A 38 14.28 -11.44 -4.92
CA LYS A 38 13.14 -10.98 -5.73
C LYS A 38 11.79 -11.25 -5.05
N ALA A 39 11.65 -12.42 -4.43
CA ALA A 39 10.43 -12.79 -3.71
C ALA A 39 10.23 -11.98 -2.42
N LYS A 40 11.31 -11.58 -1.73
CA LYS A 40 11.22 -10.76 -0.51
C LYS A 40 10.85 -9.31 -0.78
N ASP A 41 11.26 -8.75 -1.91
CA ASP A 41 10.90 -7.37 -2.26
C ASP A 41 9.41 -7.23 -2.62
N GLN A 42 8.75 -8.31 -3.04
CA GLN A 42 7.29 -8.33 -3.27
C GLN A 42 6.47 -8.40 -1.97
N GLY A 43 7.10 -8.66 -0.82
CA GLY A 43 6.46 -8.71 0.50
C GLY A 43 6.79 -7.52 1.42
N LYS A 44 7.52 -6.51 0.94
CA LYS A 44 7.74 -5.29 1.71
C LYS A 44 6.44 -4.49 1.74
N GLU A 45 5.71 -4.59 2.86
CA GLU A 45 4.87 -3.49 3.30
C GLU A 45 5.66 -2.17 3.15
N PRO A 46 5.03 -1.06 2.73
CA PRO A 46 5.66 0.24 2.68
C PRO A 46 6.30 0.54 4.04
N SER A 47 7.63 0.43 4.09
CA SER A 47 8.46 0.83 5.22
C SER A 47 7.99 2.20 5.67
N TYR A 48 7.70 2.37 6.95
CA TYR A 48 7.18 3.57 7.62
C TYR A 48 7.70 4.95 7.11
N LYS A 49 8.89 5.01 6.50
CA LYS A 49 9.38 6.20 5.76
C LYS A 49 8.51 6.61 4.55
N ASN A 50 7.73 5.70 3.97
CA ASN A 50 6.81 5.97 2.87
C ASN A 50 5.52 6.64 3.34
N LEU A 51 5.11 6.53 4.61
CA LEU A 51 3.77 6.96 5.00
C LEU A 51 3.62 8.49 5.05
N GLU A 52 4.65 9.20 5.53
CA GLU A 52 4.71 10.67 5.48
C GLU A 52 4.71 11.16 4.03
N GLN A 53 5.47 10.50 3.15
CA GLN A 53 5.51 10.82 1.73
C GLN A 53 4.14 10.57 1.06
N ILE A 54 3.54 9.41 1.31
CA ILE A 54 2.18 9.08 0.86
C ILE A 54 1.20 10.12 1.36
N LYS A 55 1.29 10.57 2.61
CA LYS A 55 0.41 11.61 3.15
C LYS A 55 0.52 12.94 2.41
N SER A 56 1.70 13.27 1.88
CA SER A 56 1.92 14.47 1.05
C SER A 56 1.51 14.30 -0.42
N GLU A 57 1.50 13.06 -0.92
CA GLU A 57 1.20 12.74 -2.32
C GLU A 57 -0.26 12.32 -2.54
N ILE A 58 -0.94 11.83 -1.51
CA ILE A 58 -2.31 11.29 -1.58
C ILE A 58 -3.32 12.33 -2.04
N GLY A 59 -3.04 13.61 -1.83
CA GLY A 59 -3.87 14.71 -2.30
C GLY A 59 -3.49 15.21 -3.69
N ARG A 60 -2.40 14.76 -4.31
CA ARG A 60 -1.93 15.34 -5.59
C ARG A 60 -2.73 14.83 -6.77
N CYS A 61 -3.02 15.70 -7.73
CA CYS A 61 -3.78 15.36 -8.93
C CYS A 61 -3.26 16.09 -10.17
N VAL A 62 -3.61 15.55 -11.34
CA VAL A 62 -3.39 16.21 -12.63
C VAL A 62 -4.73 16.70 -13.21
N GLN A 63 -5.79 15.92 -13.03
CA GLN A 63 -7.14 16.24 -13.51
C GLN A 63 -8.20 16.02 -12.43
N SER A 64 -9.34 16.70 -12.53
CA SER A 64 -10.44 16.55 -11.56
C SER A 64 -10.99 15.13 -11.48
N SER A 65 -10.92 14.36 -12.57
CA SER A 65 -11.29 12.94 -12.63
C SER A 65 -10.36 12.01 -11.84
N ASP A 66 -9.23 12.53 -11.36
CA ASP A 66 -8.30 11.76 -10.52
C ASP A 66 -8.68 11.86 -9.05
N CYS A 67 -9.53 12.81 -8.67
CA CYS A 67 -9.91 13.05 -7.29
C CYS A 67 -11.20 12.30 -6.94
N ILE A 68 -11.19 11.61 -5.80
CA ILE A 68 -12.35 10.95 -5.21
C ILE A 68 -12.56 11.46 -3.79
N VAL A 69 -13.81 11.40 -3.33
CA VAL A 69 -14.19 11.72 -1.95
C VAL A 69 -14.18 10.44 -1.13
N VAL A 70 -13.47 10.47 0.01
CA VAL A 70 -13.40 9.36 0.96
C VAL A 70 -13.84 9.82 2.35
N ASP A 71 -14.33 8.87 3.14
CA ASP A 71 -14.63 9.10 4.56
C ASP A 71 -13.35 9.38 5.33
N TYR A 72 -13.35 10.42 6.14
CA TYR A 72 -12.20 10.86 6.92
C TYR A 72 -12.68 11.31 8.30
N LYS A 73 -11.92 11.02 9.34
CA LYS A 73 -12.27 11.36 10.73
C LYS A 73 -11.31 12.41 11.26
N ASP A 74 -11.65 13.67 11.02
CA ASP A 74 -11.02 14.82 11.69
C ASP A 74 -12.00 15.46 12.68
N CYS A 75 -11.52 16.42 13.47
CA CYS A 75 -12.38 17.14 14.41
C CYS A 75 -13.53 17.87 13.69
N CYS A 76 -13.23 18.46 12.52
CA CYS A 76 -14.16 19.35 11.79
C CYS A 76 -14.49 18.88 10.36
N ALA A 77 -14.02 17.69 9.97
CA ALA A 77 -14.22 17.15 8.64
C ALA A 77 -14.52 15.66 8.72
N SER A 78 -15.63 15.27 8.09
CA SER A 78 -16.06 13.87 7.93
C SER A 78 -15.63 13.27 6.59
N LYS A 79 -15.11 14.10 5.69
CA LYS A 79 -14.73 13.73 4.32
C LYS A 79 -13.40 14.36 3.95
N LYS A 80 -12.74 13.74 2.97
CA LYS A 80 -11.50 14.24 2.37
C LYS A 80 -11.47 13.90 0.89
N ALA A 81 -10.91 14.79 0.09
CA ALA A 81 -10.60 14.50 -1.31
C ALA A 81 -9.19 13.90 -1.42
N ILE A 82 -9.05 12.80 -2.14
CA ILE A 82 -7.76 12.15 -2.40
C ILE A 82 -7.68 11.73 -3.87
N ASN A 83 -6.47 11.46 -4.34
CA ASN A 83 -6.26 10.83 -5.64
C ASN A 83 -6.69 9.36 -5.61
N LYS A 84 -7.47 8.96 -6.62
CA LYS A 84 -8.02 7.61 -6.80
C LYS A 84 -6.96 6.52 -6.88
N GLU A 85 -5.75 6.83 -7.35
CA GLU A 85 -4.63 5.90 -7.41
C GLU A 85 -4.26 5.37 -6.01
N TYR A 86 -4.39 6.21 -5.00
CA TYR A 86 -4.07 5.87 -3.61
C TYR A 86 -5.27 5.28 -2.85
N ARG A 87 -6.41 5.01 -3.51
CA ARG A 87 -7.63 4.50 -2.86
C ARG A 87 -7.36 3.22 -2.07
N ASN A 88 -6.66 2.25 -2.66
CA ASN A 88 -6.39 0.98 -2.01
C ASN A 88 -5.48 1.15 -0.78
N ILE A 89 -4.46 1.99 -0.90
CA ILE A 89 -3.51 2.32 0.18
C ILE A 89 -4.25 3.02 1.32
N TYR A 90 -5.15 3.95 1.01
CA TYR A 90 -5.98 4.65 2.00
C TYR A 90 -6.78 3.70 2.88
N TYR A 91 -7.44 2.71 2.28
CA TYR A 91 -8.23 1.72 3.03
C TYR A 91 -7.38 0.70 3.76
N GLN A 92 -6.17 0.41 3.27
CA GLN A 92 -5.23 -0.49 3.93
C GLN A 92 -4.62 0.10 5.20
N TYR A 93 -4.50 1.44 5.30
CA TYR A 93 -3.83 2.13 6.40
C TYR A 93 -4.79 3.04 7.20
N PRO A 94 -5.35 2.56 8.33
CA PRO A 94 -6.29 3.33 9.16
C PRO A 94 -5.76 4.69 9.62
N GLN A 95 -4.45 4.83 9.77
CA GLN A 95 -3.80 6.08 10.15
C GLN A 95 -3.89 7.20 9.08
N LEU A 96 -4.28 6.87 7.84
CA LEU A 96 -4.58 7.85 6.80
C LEU A 96 -6.03 8.37 6.91
N GLN A 97 -6.88 7.67 7.65
CA GLN A 97 -8.33 7.91 7.71
C GLN A 97 -8.75 8.84 8.86
N GLY A 98 -7.81 9.37 9.64
CA GLY A 98 -8.16 10.33 10.68
C GLY A 98 -7.07 10.61 11.70
N LEU A 99 -7.49 11.31 12.76
CA LEU A 99 -6.64 11.67 13.88
C LEU A 99 -6.25 10.45 14.74
N SER A 100 -5.02 10.48 15.27
CA SER A 100 -4.60 9.54 16.31
C SER A 100 -5.48 9.68 17.54
N LYS A 101 -5.65 8.60 18.31
CA LYS A 101 -6.48 8.60 19.53
C LYS A 101 -6.12 9.74 20.49
N GLU A 102 -4.84 10.05 20.60
CA GLU A 102 -4.32 11.13 21.46
C GLU A 102 -4.80 12.53 21.04
N ARG A 103 -5.08 12.75 19.75
CA ARG A 103 -5.61 14.04 19.27
C ARG A 103 -7.14 14.12 19.29
N GLN A 104 -7.85 13.01 19.49
CA GLN A 104 -9.32 13.03 19.56
C GLN A 104 -9.82 13.79 20.79
N ASP A 105 -9.09 13.73 21.90
CA ASP A 105 -9.43 14.49 23.12
C ASP A 105 -9.41 16.01 22.88
N ILE A 106 -8.59 16.47 21.93
CA ILE A 106 -8.49 17.89 21.55
C ILE A 106 -9.75 18.35 20.80
N CYS A 107 -10.42 17.45 20.06
CA CYS A 107 -11.62 17.80 19.30
C CYS A 107 -12.79 18.28 20.18
N THR A 108 -12.81 17.94 21.47
CA THR A 108 -13.86 18.39 22.40
C THR A 108 -13.82 19.89 22.72
N ARG A 109 -12.72 20.57 22.38
CA ARG A 109 -12.48 21.99 22.70
C ARG A 109 -12.48 22.89 21.47
N ILE A 110 -12.68 22.34 20.28
CA ILE A 110 -12.62 23.09 19.02
C ILE A 110 -14.05 23.30 18.53
N GLU A 111 -14.44 24.56 18.32
CA GLU A 111 -15.64 24.91 17.57
C GLU A 111 -15.34 24.76 16.07
N CYS A 112 -16.12 23.93 15.40
CA CYS A 112 -16.01 23.72 13.96
C CYS A 112 -17.03 24.60 13.23
N ASP A 113 -16.61 25.19 12.12
CA ASP A 113 -17.50 25.93 11.23
C ASP A 113 -18.39 24.95 10.45
N ASP A 114 -19.71 25.19 10.44
CA ASP A 114 -20.71 24.34 9.79
C ASP A 114 -20.59 24.33 8.25
N ALA A 115 -19.79 25.24 7.68
CA ALA A 115 -19.59 25.41 6.24
C ALA A 115 -19.07 24.13 5.52
N THR A 116 -18.53 23.15 6.24
CA THR A 116 -17.96 21.92 5.68
C THR A 116 -18.96 20.80 5.45
N ARG A 117 -20.22 20.92 5.93
CA ARG A 117 -21.21 19.82 5.89
C ARG A 117 -21.69 19.44 4.49
N ASP A 118 -21.69 20.37 3.54
CA ASP A 118 -22.24 20.14 2.19
C ASP A 118 -21.17 19.77 1.14
N LEU A 119 -19.93 19.55 1.58
CA LEU A 119 -18.79 19.24 0.72
C LEU A 119 -18.78 17.76 0.34
N ASN A 120 -19.44 17.43 -0.77
CA ASN A 120 -19.65 16.07 -1.24
C ASN A 120 -19.02 15.76 -2.60
N ALA A 121 -18.39 16.74 -3.24
CA ALA A 121 -17.69 16.57 -4.51
C ALA A 121 -16.21 16.90 -4.35
N SER A 122 -15.39 16.47 -5.31
CA SER A 122 -13.95 16.77 -5.34
C SER A 122 -13.53 17.33 -6.68
N LYS A 123 -12.56 18.26 -6.69
CA LYS A 123 -11.96 18.81 -7.90
C LYS A 123 -10.45 18.88 -7.73
N CYS A 124 -9.72 18.84 -8.85
CA CYS A 124 -8.30 19.13 -8.85
C CYS A 124 -8.09 20.64 -9.02
N GLU A 125 -7.51 21.28 -8.02
CA GLU A 125 -7.14 22.70 -8.04
C GLU A 125 -5.70 22.85 -7.52
N ASP A 126 -4.86 23.59 -8.23
CA ASP A 126 -3.44 23.76 -7.89
C ASP A 126 -2.66 22.44 -7.68
N ASN A 127 -2.97 21.42 -8.49
CA ASN A 127 -2.44 20.06 -8.38
C ASN A 127 -2.80 19.35 -7.06
N LEU A 128 -3.86 19.80 -6.38
CA LEU A 128 -4.37 19.21 -5.15
C LEU A 128 -5.86 18.89 -5.27
N CYS A 129 -6.25 17.73 -4.78
CA CYS A 129 -7.62 17.31 -4.62
C CYS A 129 -8.23 18.09 -3.46
N ILE A 130 -9.19 18.93 -3.78
CA ILE A 130 -9.95 19.70 -2.81
C ILE A 130 -11.40 19.24 -2.80
N LEU A 131 -12.07 19.47 -1.68
CA LEU A 131 -13.51 19.26 -1.57
C LEU A 131 -14.26 20.51 -2.00
N ILE A 132 -15.32 20.31 -2.79
CA ILE A 132 -16.20 21.36 -3.28
C ILE A 132 -17.66 21.00 -3.02
N LYS A 133 -18.54 21.99 -3.13
CA LYS A 133 -19.99 21.76 -3.01
C LYS A 133 -20.48 21.01 -4.24
N SER A 134 -21.46 20.14 -4.07
CA SER A 134 -22.06 19.39 -5.20
C SER A 134 -22.78 20.30 -6.22
N SER A 135 -23.08 21.55 -5.86
CA SER A 135 -23.69 22.54 -6.73
C SER A 135 -22.71 23.28 -7.65
N ASP A 136 -21.39 23.05 -7.52
CA ASP A 136 -20.41 23.71 -8.37
C ASP A 136 -20.46 23.19 -9.81
N PRO A 137 -20.41 24.08 -10.83
CA PRO A 137 -20.52 23.70 -12.24
C PRO A 137 -19.34 22.85 -12.74
N ASP A 138 -18.21 22.89 -12.01
CA ASP A 138 -17.01 22.14 -12.32
C ASP A 138 -16.90 20.80 -11.55
N ALA A 139 -17.93 20.43 -10.80
CA ALA A 139 -17.93 19.16 -10.07
C ALA A 139 -17.91 17.99 -11.08
N PRO A 140 -16.97 17.04 -10.95
CA PRO A 140 -16.99 15.85 -11.77
C PRO A 140 -18.30 15.12 -11.51
N SER A 141 -19.02 14.86 -12.61
CA SER A 141 -20.26 14.07 -12.62
C SER A 141 -19.98 12.59 -12.34
N GLU A 142 -19.33 12.27 -11.22
CA GLU A 142 -19.23 10.87 -10.77
C GLU A 142 -20.52 10.49 -10.06
N SER A 143 -21.26 9.62 -10.73
CA SER A 143 -22.40 8.88 -10.24
C SER A 143 -22.13 8.40 -8.81
N VAL A 144 -22.89 8.98 -7.90
CA VAL A 144 -23.10 8.50 -6.54
C VAL A 144 -23.49 7.02 -6.62
N ASN A 145 -22.50 6.12 -6.53
CA ASN A 145 -22.76 4.74 -6.12
C ASN A 145 -23.06 4.79 -4.63
N GLN A 146 -24.29 5.16 -4.31
CA GLN A 146 -24.94 4.83 -3.05
C GLN A 146 -24.81 3.32 -2.89
N VAL A 147 -23.84 2.89 -2.11
CA VAL A 147 -23.90 1.59 -1.45
C VAL A 147 -25.05 1.73 -0.44
N SER A 148 -26.26 1.42 -0.90
CA SER A 148 -27.41 1.21 -0.03
C SER A 148 -27.08 0.06 0.92
N GLY A 149 -26.63 0.42 2.12
CA GLY A 149 -26.76 -0.42 3.28
C GLY A 149 -28.25 -0.48 3.64
N SER A 150 -28.93 -1.48 3.13
CA SER A 150 -30.26 -1.88 3.57
C SER A 150 -30.28 -3.39 3.44
N ASP A 151 -30.18 -4.08 4.58
CA ASP A 151 -30.91 -5.31 4.91
C ASP A 151 -30.25 -5.93 6.14
N LEU A 152 -30.60 -5.36 7.29
CA LEU A 152 -30.57 -6.05 8.59
C LEU A 152 -32.02 -6.04 9.09
N ALA A 153 -32.74 -7.11 8.79
CA ALA A 153 -34.01 -7.47 9.41
C ALA A 153 -34.21 -8.99 9.26
N ASP A 154 -33.70 -9.74 10.25
CA ASP A 154 -34.39 -10.78 11.05
C ASP A 154 -33.36 -11.67 11.78
#